data_AF-A0A377VV80-F1
#
_entry.id   AF-A0A377VV80-F1
#
_cell.length_a   1.000
_cell.length_b   1.000
_cell.length_c   1.000
_cell.angle_alpha   90.00
_cell.angle_beta   90.00
_cell.angle_gamma   90.00
#
_symmetry.space_group_name_H-M   'P 1'
#
loop_
_entity.id
_entity.type
_entity.pdbx_description
1 polymer ?
#
loop_
_entity_poly.entity_id
_entity_poly.type
_entity_poly.pdbx_seq_one_letter_code
_entity_poly.pdbx_strand_id
1 'polypeptide(L)'
;MRAPAPILPRQSATKIHSMDNNFAAQTQHIRVGKQAYLEFMPDQVIPHRHSRFISDTLIECDSTATVLYSEILMPGRKHHHQDERFGFDVYSSRISAKNEAGDVLFTEKLVLTPKEKPLDVVGVMGTFDIYGNVIVLTPSTCQDEILSRSRSFYSEELCHGVSRLPQWGWAYL
;
A
#
# COMPACT_ATOMS: atom_id res chain seq x y z
N MET A 1 13.49 -17.51 23.40
CA MET A 1 12.02 -17.42 23.36
C MET A 1 11.68 -16.07 22.74
N ARG A 2 11.35 -16.00 21.44
CA ARG A 2 10.98 -14.72 20.78
C ARG A 2 9.60 -14.33 21.31
N ALA A 3 9.46 -13.11 21.83
CA ALA A 3 8.15 -12.55 22.14
C ALA A 3 7.29 -12.54 20.87
N PRO A 4 5.97 -12.77 20.96
CA PRO A 4 5.09 -12.64 19.80
C PRO A 4 5.22 -11.21 19.24
N ALA A 5 5.39 -11.11 17.93
CA ALA A 5 5.47 -9.81 17.29
C ALA A 5 4.13 -9.06 17.45
N PRO A 6 4.16 -7.74 17.66
CA PRO A 6 2.93 -6.96 17.72
C PRO A 6 2.25 -6.96 16.34
N ILE A 7 1.04 -7.50 16.31
CA ILE A 7 0.11 -7.36 15.18
C ILE A 7 -0.81 -6.19 15.54
N LEU A 8 -0.95 -5.21 14.65
CA LEU A 8 -1.84 -4.06 14.82
C LEU A 8 -3.06 -4.19 13.90
N PRO A 9 -4.07 -5.01 14.26
CA PRO A 9 -5.31 -5.08 13.49
C PRO A 9 -6.13 -3.81 13.73
N ARG A 10 -6.63 -3.20 12.66
CA ARG A 10 -7.73 -2.22 12.74
C ARG A 10 -9.02 -2.92 12.31
N GLN A 11 -10.16 -2.46 12.83
CA GLN A 11 -11.49 -3.02 12.55
C GLN A 11 -12.42 -2.01 11.83
N SER A 12 -11.86 -0.93 11.29
CA SER A 12 -12.62 0.10 10.60
C SER A 12 -11.89 0.63 9.38
N ALA A 13 -12.50 0.38 8.21
CA ALA A 13 -12.13 0.98 6.94
C ALA A 13 -11.96 2.51 7.04
N THR A 14 -10.98 3.03 6.31
CA THR A 14 -10.72 4.46 6.23
C THR A 14 -11.62 5.04 5.13
N LYS A 15 -12.77 5.60 5.53
CA LYS A 15 -13.73 6.21 4.58
C LYS A 15 -13.34 7.65 4.31
N ILE A 16 -13.07 7.97 3.04
CA ILE A 16 -12.82 9.36 2.62
C ILE A 16 -14.12 9.93 2.08
N HIS A 17 -14.70 10.88 2.82
CA HIS A 17 -15.97 11.49 2.45
C HIS A 17 -15.81 12.42 1.23
N SER A 18 -16.91 12.63 0.52
CA SER A 18 -17.02 13.64 -0.55
C SER A 18 -16.72 15.03 0.01
N MET A 19 -16.10 15.89 -0.80
CA MET A 19 -15.68 17.22 -0.37
C MET A 19 -15.96 18.24 -1.47
N ASP A 20 -16.54 19.38 -1.11
CA ASP A 20 -16.71 20.49 -2.04
C ASP A 20 -15.38 21.24 -2.24
N ASN A 21 -14.65 21.45 -1.15
CA ASN A 21 -13.37 22.17 -1.13
C ASN A 21 -12.26 21.33 -0.46
N ASN A 22 -11.01 21.58 -0.87
CA ASN A 22 -9.79 21.03 -0.28
C ASN A 22 -9.63 19.48 -0.37
N PHE A 23 -8.79 18.88 0.47
CA PHE A 23 -8.49 17.44 0.47
C PHE A 23 -8.32 16.90 1.89
N ALA A 24 -8.47 15.58 2.05
CA ALA A 24 -8.07 14.85 3.24
C ALA A 24 -6.61 14.40 3.12
N ALA A 25 -5.87 14.47 4.22
CA ALA A 25 -4.46 14.11 4.27
C ALA A 25 -4.19 13.07 5.36
N GLN A 26 -3.28 12.15 5.08
CA GLN A 26 -2.69 11.24 6.05
C GLN A 26 -1.17 11.30 5.95
N THR A 27 -0.51 11.42 7.09
CA THR A 27 0.95 11.30 7.17
C THR A 27 1.28 10.25 8.21
N GLN A 28 2.10 9.27 7.80
CA GLN A 28 2.53 8.19 8.67
C GLN A 28 4.06 8.20 8.74
N HIS A 29 4.58 8.16 9.95
CA HIS A 29 6.00 7.97 10.20
C HIS A 29 6.18 6.74 11.08
N ILE A 30 6.77 5.70 10.49
CA ILE A 30 6.95 4.39 11.11
C ILE A 30 8.45 4.21 11.34
N ARG A 31 8.85 3.97 12.60
CA ARG A 31 10.23 3.65 12.97
C ARG A 31 10.31 2.23 13.50
N VAL A 32 11.17 1.42 12.88
CA VAL A 32 11.36 0.02 13.24
C VAL A 32 12.80 -0.21 13.62
N GLY A 33 13.02 -0.49 14.91
CA GLY A 33 14.34 -0.66 15.50
C GLY A 33 14.97 -2.02 15.23
N LYS A 34 16.21 -2.19 15.70
CA LYS A 34 17.04 -3.38 15.52
C LYS A 34 16.32 -4.68 15.86
N GLN A 35 16.41 -5.65 14.95
CA GLN A 35 15.82 -6.99 15.07
C GLN A 35 14.32 -7.00 15.38
N ALA A 36 13.63 -5.87 15.21
CA ALA A 36 12.20 -5.78 15.41
C ALA A 36 11.46 -6.36 14.20
N TYR A 37 10.23 -6.78 14.47
CA TYR A 37 9.32 -7.27 13.46
C TYR A 37 8.03 -6.45 13.57
N LEU A 38 7.61 -5.85 12.46
CA LEU A 38 6.38 -5.06 12.37
C LEU A 38 5.50 -5.59 11.26
N GLU A 39 4.27 -5.94 11.60
CA GLU A 39 3.17 -6.10 10.65
C GLU A 39 2.24 -4.90 10.80
N PHE A 40 2.20 -4.04 9.78
CA PHE A 40 1.29 -2.90 9.71
C PHE A 40 0.44 -2.97 8.46
N MET A 41 -0.75 -3.52 8.62
CA MET A 41 -1.72 -3.75 7.56
C MET A 41 -2.98 -2.90 7.83
N PRO A 42 -2.99 -1.61 7.45
CA PRO A 42 -4.15 -0.75 7.60
C PRO A 42 -5.38 -1.32 6.88
N ASP A 43 -6.56 -1.11 7.47
CA ASP A 43 -7.83 -1.39 6.79
C ASP A 43 -7.95 -0.62 5.47
N GLN A 44 -8.74 -1.20 4.57
CA GLN A 44 -9.01 -0.65 3.25
C GLN A 44 -9.44 0.82 3.26
N VAL A 45 -8.94 1.58 2.29
CA VAL A 45 -9.36 2.95 2.00
C VAL A 45 -10.56 2.91 1.06
N ILE A 46 -11.64 3.57 1.44
CA ILE A 46 -12.88 3.68 0.65
C ILE A 46 -13.09 5.14 0.27
N PRO A 47 -12.63 5.57 -0.92
CA PRO A 47 -12.85 6.93 -1.38
C PRO A 47 -14.27 7.09 -1.92
N HIS A 48 -15.04 8.04 -1.37
CA HIS A 48 -16.36 8.37 -1.89
C HIS A 48 -16.24 9.19 -3.19
N ARG A 49 -17.34 9.33 -3.92
CA ARG A 49 -17.41 10.25 -5.06
C ARG A 49 -16.94 11.66 -4.67
N HIS A 50 -16.24 12.37 -5.56
CA HIS A 50 -15.72 13.73 -5.31
C HIS A 50 -14.80 13.87 -4.08
N SER A 51 -14.19 12.78 -3.61
CA SER A 51 -13.16 12.84 -2.57
C SER A 51 -11.78 13.12 -3.17
N ARG A 52 -10.94 13.78 -2.38
CA ARG A 52 -9.53 14.06 -2.67
C ARG A 52 -8.71 13.61 -1.47
N PHE A 53 -7.81 12.65 -1.68
CA PHE A 53 -7.01 12.06 -0.61
C PHE A 53 -5.53 12.00 -0.96
N ILE A 54 -4.69 12.39 0.00
CA ILE A 54 -3.24 12.32 -0.09
C ILE A 54 -2.70 11.56 1.13
N SER A 55 -1.96 10.49 0.89
CA SER A 55 -1.22 9.72 1.88
C SER A 55 0.29 9.86 1.65
N ASP A 56 1.04 10.14 2.71
CA ASP A 56 2.51 10.11 2.73
C ASP A 56 3.00 9.23 3.89
N THR A 57 3.56 8.07 3.54
CA THR A 57 4.07 7.07 4.48
C THR A 57 5.59 7.01 4.39
N LEU A 58 6.26 7.34 5.50
CA LEU A 58 7.69 7.19 5.69
C LEU A 58 7.98 6.03 6.65
N ILE A 59 8.75 5.04 6.18
CA ILE A 59 9.23 3.92 6.97
C ILE A 59 10.74 4.06 7.17
N GLU A 60 11.18 4.22 8.41
CA GLU A 60 12.59 4.18 8.81
C GLU A 60 12.85 2.83 9.47
N CYS A 61 13.73 2.02 8.88
CA CYS A 61 13.94 0.64 9.27
C CYS A 61 15.43 0.33 9.42
N ASP A 62 15.78 -0.33 10.53
CA ASP A 62 17.10 -0.92 10.71
C ASP A 62 17.35 -2.08 9.73
N SER A 63 18.60 -2.28 9.33
CA SER A 63 19.02 -3.33 8.40
C SER A 63 19.01 -4.74 8.99
N THR A 64 18.41 -4.97 10.15
CA THR A 64 18.17 -6.29 10.72
C THR A 64 16.70 -6.51 11.05
N ALA A 65 15.86 -5.51 10.83
CA ALA A 65 14.44 -5.56 11.12
C ALA A 65 13.62 -6.08 9.94
N THR A 66 12.42 -6.57 10.22
CA THR A 66 11.46 -6.98 9.19
C THR A 66 10.19 -6.15 9.31
N VAL A 67 9.73 -5.58 8.20
CA VAL A 67 8.49 -4.81 8.10
C VAL A 67 7.64 -5.38 6.99
N LEU A 68 6.41 -5.74 7.32
CA LEU A 68 5.33 -6.00 6.38
C LEU A 68 4.37 -4.83 6.45
N TYR A 69 4.28 -4.07 5.36
CA TYR A 69 3.33 -2.98 5.18
C TYR A 69 2.35 -3.31 4.06
N SER A 70 1.10 -2.87 4.14
CA SER A 70 0.18 -3.02 3.02
C SER A 70 -0.73 -1.81 2.85
N GLU A 71 -1.24 -1.59 1.64
CA GLU A 71 -2.34 -0.68 1.38
C GLU A 71 -3.40 -1.39 0.54
N ILE A 72 -4.67 -1.23 0.90
CA ILE A 72 -5.80 -1.71 0.11
C ILE A 72 -6.65 -0.51 -0.27
N LEU A 73 -6.87 -0.32 -1.57
CA LEU A 73 -7.74 0.70 -2.12
C LEU A 73 -8.98 0.03 -2.73
N MET A 74 -10.14 0.44 -2.22
CA MET A 74 -11.44 0.07 -2.78
C MET A 74 -11.79 0.99 -3.94
N PRO A 75 -12.65 0.56 -4.89
CA PRO A 75 -13.08 1.41 -6.00
C PRO A 75 -13.95 2.59 -5.52
N GLY A 76 -14.33 2.61 -4.24
CA GLY A 76 -15.34 3.47 -3.65
C GLY A 76 -16.51 2.65 -3.13
N ARG A 77 -17.66 3.28 -2.92
CA ARG A 77 -18.86 2.60 -2.40
C ARG A 77 -19.66 1.93 -3.52
N LYS A 78 -19.08 0.91 -4.15
CA LYS A 78 -19.61 0.22 -5.35
C LYS A 78 -21.10 -0.15 -5.27
N HIS A 79 -21.61 -0.52 -4.09
CA HIS A 79 -23.00 -0.94 -3.88
C HIS A 79 -23.98 0.19 -3.49
N HIS A 80 -23.51 1.44 -3.35
CA HIS A 80 -24.37 2.56 -2.98
C HIS A 80 -24.99 3.26 -4.19
N HIS A 81 -24.18 3.65 -5.18
CA HIS A 81 -24.60 4.32 -6.41
C HIS A 81 -23.58 4.05 -7.52
N GLN A 82 -24.03 4.11 -8.79
CA GLN A 82 -23.15 3.88 -9.95
C GLN A 82 -21.96 4.85 -9.97
N ASP A 83 -22.17 6.10 -9.57
CA ASP A 83 -21.15 7.17 -9.58
C ASP A 83 -20.13 7.03 -8.44
N GLU A 84 -20.26 6.03 -7.57
CA GLU A 84 -19.30 5.78 -6.49
C GLU A 84 -18.13 4.90 -6.94
N ARG A 85 -18.31 4.05 -7.97
CA ARG A 85 -17.22 3.25 -8.53
C ARG A 85 -16.29 4.18 -9.29
N PHE A 86 -15.06 4.30 -8.79
CA PHE A 86 -14.04 5.23 -9.26
C PHE A 86 -14.54 6.69 -9.36
N GLY A 87 -15.45 7.08 -8.46
CA GLY A 87 -16.07 8.41 -8.47
C GLY A 87 -15.24 9.52 -7.81
N PHE A 88 -14.14 9.17 -7.17
CA PHE A 88 -13.26 10.11 -6.49
C PHE A 88 -12.50 10.99 -7.47
N ASP A 89 -12.08 12.18 -7.02
CA ASP A 89 -11.33 13.10 -7.87
C ASP A 89 -9.85 12.72 -7.90
N VAL A 90 -9.25 12.50 -6.72
CA VAL A 90 -7.82 12.20 -6.57
C VAL A 90 -7.59 11.21 -5.42
N TYR A 91 -6.82 10.16 -5.71
CA TYR A 91 -6.11 9.36 -4.70
C TYR A 91 -4.62 9.43 -4.98
N SER A 92 -3.84 9.96 -4.04
CA SER A 92 -2.38 10.03 -4.12
C SER A 92 -1.77 9.31 -2.93
N SER A 93 -1.13 8.18 -3.14
CA SER A 93 -0.31 7.50 -2.13
C SER A 93 1.17 7.65 -2.46
N ARG A 94 1.96 7.96 -1.44
CA ARG A 94 3.41 7.94 -1.50
C ARG A 94 3.93 7.10 -0.34
N ILE A 95 4.77 6.12 -0.65
CA ILE A 95 5.43 5.28 0.35
C ILE A 95 6.94 5.40 0.12
N SER A 96 7.69 5.70 1.17
CA SER A 96 9.14 5.77 1.12
C SER A 96 9.74 5.01 2.29
N ALA A 97 10.81 4.25 2.02
CA ALA A 97 11.60 3.63 3.07
C ALA A 97 13.02 4.19 3.11
N LYS A 98 13.56 4.34 4.32
CA LYS A 98 14.92 4.79 4.58
C LYS A 98 15.65 3.87 5.55
N ASN A 99 16.96 3.76 5.40
CA ASN A 99 17.83 3.14 6.39
C ASN A 99 18.11 4.08 7.58
N GLU A 100 18.82 3.59 8.61
CA GLU A 100 19.21 4.41 9.78
C GLU A 100 20.13 5.60 9.41
N ALA A 101 20.87 5.52 8.29
CA ALA A 101 21.70 6.62 7.80
C ALA A 101 20.91 7.72 7.08
N GLY A 102 19.61 7.48 6.80
CA GLY A 102 18.73 8.39 6.09
C GLY A 102 18.72 8.19 4.57
N ASP A 103 19.45 7.21 4.03
CA ASP A 103 19.42 6.89 2.61
C ASP A 103 18.08 6.28 2.22
N VAL A 104 17.54 6.72 1.10
CA VAL A 104 16.27 6.20 0.56
C VAL A 104 16.51 4.82 -0.04
N LEU A 105 15.85 3.81 0.50
CA LEU A 105 15.85 2.45 -0.03
C LEU A 105 14.95 2.35 -1.25
N PHE A 106 13.74 2.90 -1.16
CA PHE A 106 12.84 3.02 -2.30
C PHE A 106 11.84 4.16 -2.09
N THR A 107 11.18 4.54 -3.18
CA THR A 107 9.97 5.37 -3.14
C THR A 107 8.98 4.86 -4.16
N GLU A 108 7.77 4.57 -3.71
CA GLU A 108 6.62 4.31 -4.55
C GLU A 108 5.69 5.54 -4.52
N LYS A 109 5.11 5.86 -5.68
CA LYS A 109 4.08 6.88 -5.80
C LYS A 109 2.97 6.42 -6.73
N LEU A 110 1.76 6.33 -6.20
CA LEU A 110 0.54 6.01 -6.93
C LEU A 110 -0.36 7.25 -6.97
N VAL A 111 -0.70 7.72 -8.16
CA VAL A 111 -1.64 8.84 -8.36
C VAL A 111 -2.75 8.39 -9.30
N LEU A 112 -3.98 8.40 -8.79
CA LEU A 112 -5.18 8.00 -9.51
C LEU A 112 -6.11 9.20 -9.64
N THR A 113 -6.51 9.49 -10.87
CA THR A 113 -7.42 10.58 -11.25
C THR A 113 -8.51 10.04 -12.20
N PRO A 114 -9.47 9.22 -11.70
CA PRO A 114 -10.38 8.46 -12.55
C PRO A 114 -11.18 9.28 -13.56
N LYS A 115 -11.49 10.54 -13.22
CA LYS A 115 -12.24 11.47 -14.08
C LYS A 115 -11.44 11.97 -15.27
N GLU A 116 -10.13 11.92 -15.19
CA GLU A 116 -9.21 12.29 -16.28
C GLU A 116 -8.69 11.05 -17.01
N LYS A 117 -8.41 9.98 -16.26
CA LYS A 117 -7.81 8.74 -16.75
C LYS A 117 -8.60 7.54 -16.19
N PRO A 118 -9.38 6.85 -17.03
CA PRO A 118 -10.13 5.67 -16.60
C PRO A 118 -9.20 4.60 -16.01
N LEU A 119 -9.62 3.98 -14.91
CA LEU A 119 -8.82 2.97 -14.20
C LEU A 119 -9.08 1.55 -14.71
N ASP A 120 -10.23 1.31 -15.34
CA ASP A 120 -10.68 0.02 -15.86
C ASP A 120 -10.10 -0.34 -17.24
N VAL A 121 -8.93 0.22 -17.55
CA VAL A 121 -8.16 -0.11 -18.75
C VAL A 121 -7.10 -1.17 -18.47
N VAL A 122 -6.80 -1.97 -19.48
CA VAL A 122 -5.71 -2.97 -19.42
C VAL A 122 -4.38 -2.26 -19.11
N GLY A 123 -3.63 -2.81 -18.16
CA GLY A 123 -2.37 -2.23 -17.69
C GLY A 123 -2.51 -1.26 -16.52
N VAL A 124 -3.75 -0.94 -16.09
CA VAL A 124 -4.03 -0.18 -14.85
C VAL A 124 -4.75 -1.09 -13.86
N MET A 125 -6.08 -1.17 -13.90
CA MET A 125 -6.86 -2.13 -13.10
C MET A 125 -7.65 -3.12 -13.96
N GLY A 126 -7.86 -2.86 -15.26
CA GLY A 126 -8.61 -3.75 -16.15
C GLY A 126 -9.98 -4.11 -15.56
N THR A 127 -10.25 -5.41 -15.38
CA THR A 127 -11.49 -5.92 -14.80
C THR A 127 -11.51 -5.93 -13.26
N PHE A 128 -10.37 -5.60 -12.62
CA PHE A 128 -10.26 -5.61 -11.16
C PHE A 128 -10.71 -4.26 -10.58
N ASP A 129 -11.43 -4.32 -9.46
CA ASP A 129 -11.91 -3.12 -8.78
C ASP A 129 -11.10 -2.77 -7.52
N ILE A 130 -10.39 -3.75 -6.96
CA ILE A 130 -9.62 -3.60 -5.73
C ILE A 130 -8.15 -3.60 -6.07
N TYR A 131 -7.43 -2.60 -5.57
CA TYR A 131 -5.98 -2.54 -5.64
C TYR A 131 -5.41 -2.89 -4.26
N GLY A 132 -4.46 -3.82 -4.24
CA GLY A 132 -3.69 -4.17 -3.07
C GLY A 132 -2.20 -4.00 -3.36
N ASN A 133 -1.49 -3.42 -2.40
CA ASN A 133 -0.05 -3.34 -2.41
C ASN A 133 0.50 -3.89 -1.09
N VAL A 134 1.56 -4.68 -1.16
CA VAL A 134 2.29 -5.18 0.02
C VAL A 134 3.73 -4.75 -0.12
N ILE A 135 4.42 -4.45 0.98
CA ILE A 135 5.82 -4.02 1.00
C ILE A 135 6.51 -4.77 2.14
N VAL A 136 7.48 -5.62 1.77
CA VAL A 136 8.23 -6.46 2.73
C VAL A 136 9.69 -6.04 2.88
N LEU A 137 10.01 -5.11 3.78
CA LEU A 137 11.41 -4.80 4.13
C LEU A 137 11.95 -5.92 5.01
N THR A 138 13.00 -6.63 4.60
CA THR A 138 13.51 -7.79 5.37
C THR A 138 14.95 -8.16 4.99
N PRO A 139 15.72 -8.85 5.85
CA PRO A 139 17.10 -9.19 5.55
C PRO A 139 17.31 -9.92 4.25
N SER A 140 18.44 -9.64 3.60
CA SER A 140 18.83 -10.28 2.35
C SER A 140 18.88 -11.78 2.42
N THR A 141 19.18 -12.31 3.60
CA THR A 141 19.12 -13.75 3.88
C THR A 141 17.70 -14.33 3.80
N CYS A 142 16.65 -13.53 3.99
CA CYS A 142 15.24 -13.96 4.00
C CYS A 142 14.53 -13.72 2.67
N GLN A 143 15.08 -12.84 1.83
CA GLN A 143 14.50 -12.41 0.56
C GLN A 143 14.25 -13.55 -0.43
N ASP A 144 15.28 -14.35 -0.70
CA ASP A 144 15.22 -15.43 -1.69
C ASP A 144 14.13 -16.45 -1.31
N GLU A 145 14.02 -16.76 -0.02
CA GLU A 145 13.00 -17.67 0.51
C GLU A 145 11.59 -17.09 0.32
N ILE A 146 11.37 -15.82 0.67
CA ILE A 146 10.08 -15.14 0.49
C ILE A 146 9.68 -15.14 -0.99
N LEU A 147 10.60 -14.74 -1.88
CA LEU A 147 10.33 -14.70 -3.32
C LEU A 147 10.03 -16.10 -3.89
N SER A 148 10.70 -17.14 -3.39
CA SER A 148 10.45 -18.52 -3.85
C SER A 148 9.05 -19.04 -3.48
N ARG A 149 8.47 -18.51 -2.39
CA ARG A 149 7.15 -18.89 -1.86
C ARG A 149 6.03 -18.02 -2.43
N SER A 150 6.33 -16.78 -2.82
CA SER A 150 5.38 -15.86 -3.44
C SER A 150 5.44 -16.02 -4.97
N ARG A 151 4.64 -16.92 -5.54
CA ARG A 151 4.56 -17.04 -7.00
C ARG A 151 3.49 -16.11 -7.55
N SER A 152 3.81 -15.38 -8.62
CA SER A 152 2.81 -14.62 -9.35
C SER A 152 1.66 -15.52 -9.80
N PHE A 153 0.45 -14.99 -9.75
CA PHE A 153 -0.78 -15.71 -10.03
C PHE A 153 -1.77 -14.82 -10.78
N TYR A 154 -2.54 -15.44 -11.66
CA TYR A 154 -3.59 -14.78 -12.40
C TYR A 154 -4.83 -15.68 -12.50
N SER A 155 -5.97 -15.11 -12.16
CA SER A 155 -7.32 -15.59 -12.47
C SER A 155 -8.22 -14.38 -12.74
N GLU A 156 -9.47 -14.63 -13.13
CA GLU A 156 -10.48 -13.56 -13.29
C GLU A 156 -10.82 -12.87 -11.95
N GLU A 157 -10.56 -13.51 -10.82
CA GLU A 157 -10.87 -13.00 -9.48
C GLU A 157 -9.67 -12.36 -8.79
N LEU A 158 -8.44 -12.78 -9.14
CA LEU A 158 -7.22 -12.34 -8.48
C LEU A 158 -6.05 -12.31 -9.45
N CYS A 159 -5.38 -11.16 -9.52
CA CYS A 159 -4.10 -11.01 -10.19
C CYS A 159 -3.10 -10.42 -9.20
N HIS A 160 -1.98 -11.11 -8.98
CA HIS A 160 -0.86 -10.57 -8.22
C HIS A 160 0.46 -11.01 -8.80
N GLY A 161 1.47 -10.18 -8.61
CA GLY A 161 2.85 -10.47 -8.94
C GLY A 161 3.74 -9.93 -7.86
N VAL A 162 4.90 -10.56 -7.71
CA VAL A 162 5.93 -10.12 -6.76
C VAL A 162 7.20 -9.79 -7.51
N SER A 163 7.93 -8.78 -7.03
CA SER A 163 9.20 -8.38 -7.60
C SER A 163 10.13 -7.81 -6.54
N ARG A 164 11.44 -7.82 -6.81
CA ARG A 164 12.43 -7.16 -5.95
C ARG A 164 12.52 -5.68 -6.30
N LEU A 165 12.49 -4.82 -5.29
CA LEU A 165 12.77 -3.40 -5.48
C LEU A 165 14.26 -3.14 -5.79
N PRO A 166 14.58 -2.07 -6.56
CA PRO A 166 15.95 -1.76 -6.96
C PRO A 166 16.80 -1.25 -5.78
N GLN A 167 18.02 -1.82 -5.68
CA GLN A 167 19.11 -1.60 -4.70
C GLN A 167 18.98 -2.25 -3.30
N TRP A 168 19.92 -3.17 -3.03
CA TRP A 168 20.41 -3.67 -1.73
C TRP A 168 19.36 -3.92 -0.63
N GLY A 169 18.25 -4.56 -0.99
CA GLY A 169 17.81 -5.74 -0.25
C GLY A 169 16.66 -5.61 0.74
N TRP A 170 15.68 -4.77 0.50
CA TRP A 170 14.51 -4.70 1.38
C TRP A 170 13.31 -4.21 0.53
N ALA A 171 12.18 -4.92 0.55
CA ALA A 171 10.86 -4.65 -0.09
C ALA A 171 10.44 -5.45 -1.35
N TYR A 172 9.21 -5.99 -1.26
CA TYR A 172 8.45 -6.80 -2.25
C TYR A 172 7.01 -6.27 -2.34
N LEU A 173 6.52 -6.04 -3.58
CA LEU A 173 5.13 -5.72 -3.99
C LEU A 173 4.17 -6.90 -3.85
#